data_AF-A0A6B1ESL2-F1
#
_entry.id   AF-A0A6B1ESL2-F1
#
_cell.length_a   1.000
_cell.length_b   1.000
_cell.length_c   1.000
_cell.angle_alpha   90.00
_cell.angle_beta   90.00
_cell.angle_gamma   90.00
#
_symmetry.space_group_name_H-M   'P 1'
#
loop_
_entity.id
_entity.type
_entity.pdbx_description
1 polymer ?
#
loop_
_entity_poly.entity_id
_entity_poly.type
_entity_poly.pdbx_seq_one_letter_code
_entity_poly.pdbx_strand_id
1 'polypeptide(L)'
;MRAGPLSDSEVIETLNEKFVNTWVLLRELPELISGAKGEIPSLVAKKMRQHYTDSVDILALTPDAEVIMHQPESALPYRNPSQAYLTVLKHSVAAFEGRRTRVGKRSKLDRNPISLGTALMEVLHVYGTFCTDTPDDTVVRIDTTPFESGGILHIEIQVGVGKSAGTFELFHADTELPLKEDTDAALDGAWNVSPGSMGHIFHNFSRGQCFKLVATGADAQTANAFLARVSVVPHS
;
A
#
# COMPACT_ATOMS: atom_id res chain seq x y z
N MET A 1 1.68 10.90 -19.12
CA MET A 1 3.15 10.75 -18.89
C MET A 1 3.91 10.98 -20.20
N ARG A 2 5.05 11.70 -20.21
CA ARG A 2 6.18 11.25 -21.04
C ARG A 2 6.93 10.25 -20.18
N ALA A 3 6.42 9.02 -20.15
CA ALA A 3 7.07 7.96 -19.43
C ALA A 3 8.42 7.76 -20.12
N GLY A 4 9.50 7.67 -19.35
CA GLY A 4 10.65 6.88 -19.76
C GLY A 4 10.23 5.42 -19.98
N PRO A 5 11.15 4.45 -20.10
CA PRO A 5 10.87 3.11 -20.61
C PRO A 5 9.98 2.29 -19.66
N LEU A 6 8.69 2.59 -19.62
CA LEU A 6 7.61 1.70 -19.21
C LEU A 6 7.11 1.10 -20.51
N SER A 7 7.51 -0.13 -20.80
CA SER A 7 7.27 -0.82 -22.08
C SER A 7 5.86 -1.40 -22.22
N ASP A 8 4.96 -1.13 -21.27
CA ASP A 8 3.61 -1.68 -21.25
C ASP A 8 2.58 -0.60 -21.65
N SER A 9 2.15 -0.64 -22.89
CA SER A 9 1.22 0.34 -23.47
C SER A 9 -0.17 0.28 -22.84
N GLU A 10 -0.62 -0.89 -22.40
CA GLU A 10 -1.96 -1.08 -21.82
C GLU A 10 -2.06 -0.41 -20.45
N VAL A 11 -1.01 -0.53 -19.63
CA VAL A 11 -0.91 0.18 -18.34
C VAL A 11 -0.89 1.70 -18.57
N ILE A 12 -0.14 2.19 -19.57
CA ILE A 12 -0.06 3.62 -19.86
C ILE A 12 -1.41 4.18 -20.31
N GLU A 13 -2.11 3.48 -21.20
CA GLU A 13 -3.41 3.89 -21.71
C GLU A 13 -4.42 3.96 -20.56
N THR A 14 -4.50 2.90 -19.75
CA THR A 14 -5.41 2.83 -18.59
C THR A 14 -5.13 3.95 -17.59
N LEU A 15 -3.86 4.20 -17.27
CA LEU A 15 -3.49 5.29 -16.37
C LEU A 15 -3.93 6.64 -16.92
N ASN A 16 -3.65 6.94 -18.20
CA ASN A 16 -4.00 8.24 -18.79
C ASN A 16 -5.53 8.43 -18.93
N GLU A 17 -6.28 7.36 -19.17
CA GLU A 17 -7.73 7.46 -19.30
C GLU A 17 -8.47 7.52 -17.96
N LYS A 18 -8.01 6.79 -16.95
CA LYS A 18 -8.79 6.51 -15.73
C LYS A 18 -8.28 7.23 -14.48
N PHE A 19 -7.05 7.75 -14.50
CA PHE A 19 -6.41 8.32 -13.33
C PHE A 19 -5.99 9.76 -13.56
N VAL A 20 -6.03 10.56 -12.48
CA VAL A 20 -5.42 11.89 -12.46
C VAL A 20 -3.91 11.71 -12.33
N ASN A 21 -3.21 11.72 -13.46
CA ASN A 21 -1.75 11.65 -13.48
C ASN A 21 -1.17 13.06 -13.41
N THR A 22 -0.75 13.48 -12.22
CA THR A 22 -0.06 14.76 -12.03
C THR A 22 1.19 14.58 -11.19
N TRP A 23 2.21 15.38 -11.47
CA TRP A 23 3.38 15.56 -10.61
C TRP A 23 3.23 16.89 -9.91
N VAL A 24 3.20 16.88 -8.59
CA VAL A 24 3.13 18.10 -7.78
C VAL A 24 4.27 18.04 -6.80
N LEU A 25 5.16 19.03 -6.84
CA LEU A 25 6.22 19.10 -5.84
C LEU A 25 5.61 19.53 -4.51
N LEU A 26 6.13 18.99 -3.40
CA LEU A 26 5.64 19.34 -2.07
C LEU A 26 5.59 20.85 -1.83
N ARG A 27 6.59 21.60 -2.32
CA ARG A 27 6.65 23.06 -2.22
C ARG A 27 5.54 23.80 -2.99
N GLU A 28 4.98 23.18 -4.03
CA GLU A 28 3.93 23.75 -4.89
C GLU A 28 2.54 23.43 -4.35
N LEU A 29 2.43 22.51 -3.39
CA LEU A 29 1.17 22.07 -2.83
C LEU A 29 0.37 23.19 -2.15
N PRO A 30 0.96 24.14 -1.38
CA PRO A 30 0.21 25.28 -0.84
C PRO A 30 -0.41 26.16 -1.92
N GLU A 31 0.32 26.40 -3.02
CA GLU A 31 -0.16 27.18 -4.16
C GLU A 31 -1.28 26.41 -4.89
N LEU A 32 -1.12 25.11 -5.10
CA LEU A 32 -2.17 24.27 -5.69
C LEU A 32 -3.46 24.30 -4.86
N ILE A 33 -3.36 24.19 -3.53
CA ILE A 33 -4.52 24.22 -2.62
C ILE A 33 -5.22 25.58 -2.66
N SER A 34 -4.45 26.67 -2.59
CA SER A 34 -5.01 28.03 -2.61
C SER A 34 -5.60 28.41 -3.97
N GLY A 35 -5.03 27.87 -5.05
CA GLY A 35 -5.47 28.11 -6.42
C GLY A 35 -6.57 27.15 -6.91
N ALA A 36 -6.84 26.06 -6.21
CA ALA A 36 -7.85 25.07 -6.60
C ALA A 36 -9.26 25.69 -6.61
N LYS A 37 -9.93 25.61 -7.78
CA LYS A 37 -11.30 26.08 -7.97
C LYS A 37 -12.19 24.92 -8.39
N GLY A 38 -13.37 24.82 -7.78
CA GLY A 38 -14.32 23.73 -7.99
C GLY A 38 -14.18 22.61 -6.96
N GLU A 39 -15.23 21.81 -6.83
CA GLU A 39 -15.34 20.79 -5.78
C GLU A 39 -14.27 19.69 -5.90
N ILE A 40 -14.12 19.11 -7.10
CA ILE A 40 -13.18 18.01 -7.35
C ILE A 40 -11.71 18.47 -7.24
N PRO A 41 -11.24 19.55 -7.89
CA PRO A 41 -9.86 20.02 -7.73
C PRO A 41 -9.49 20.34 -6.28
N SER A 42 -10.40 20.96 -5.53
CA SER A 42 -10.18 21.26 -4.10
C SER A 42 -10.12 19.99 -3.24
N LEU A 43 -10.92 18.98 -3.57
CA LEU A 43 -10.89 17.67 -2.92
C LEU A 43 -9.57 16.95 -3.20
N VAL A 44 -9.12 16.91 -4.46
CA VAL A 44 -7.82 16.35 -4.86
C VAL A 44 -6.68 17.05 -4.12
N ALA A 45 -6.63 18.38 -4.13
CA ALA A 45 -5.58 19.14 -3.46
C ALA A 45 -5.56 18.88 -1.93
N LYS A 46 -6.73 18.77 -1.30
CA LYS A 46 -6.86 18.41 0.11
C LYS A 46 -6.35 16.99 0.38
N LYS A 47 -6.65 16.03 -0.49
CA LYS A 47 -6.16 14.66 -0.38
C LYS A 47 -4.64 14.60 -0.53
N MET A 48 -4.08 15.28 -1.52
CA MET A 48 -2.64 15.41 -1.66
C MET A 48 -2.01 15.96 -0.37
N ARG A 49 -2.57 17.01 0.24
CA ARG A 49 -2.08 17.53 1.54
C ARG A 49 -2.14 16.53 2.69
N GLN A 50 -3.17 15.71 2.74
CA GLN A 50 -3.37 14.75 3.83
C GLN A 50 -2.39 13.58 3.75
N HIS A 51 -1.94 13.25 2.54
CA HIS A 51 -1.16 12.05 2.28
C HIS A 51 0.28 12.33 1.87
N TYR A 52 0.63 13.55 1.45
CA TYR A 52 2.02 13.90 1.15
C TYR A 52 2.87 13.88 2.42
N THR A 53 3.77 12.90 2.48
CA THR A 53 4.74 12.70 3.55
C THR A 53 6.16 13.09 3.13
N ASP A 54 6.47 13.08 1.84
CA ASP A 54 7.79 13.42 1.31
C ASP A 54 7.73 14.36 0.09
N SER A 55 8.91 14.78 -0.39
CA SER A 55 9.10 15.64 -1.55
C SER A 55 8.60 15.01 -2.86
N VAL A 56 8.58 13.68 -2.90
CA VAL A 56 8.10 12.86 -4.03
C VAL A 56 7.28 11.70 -3.47
N ASP A 57 5.96 11.79 -3.62
CA ASP A 57 5.04 10.73 -3.23
C ASP A 57 4.26 10.24 -4.45
N ILE A 58 4.11 8.93 -4.57
CA ILE A 58 3.24 8.30 -5.55
C ILE A 58 1.86 8.17 -4.91
N LEU A 59 0.89 8.88 -5.47
CA LEU A 59 -0.49 8.84 -5.01
C LEU A 59 -1.39 8.46 -6.19
N ALA A 60 -2.11 7.34 -6.07
CA ALA A 60 -3.15 6.98 -7.04
C ALA A 60 -4.52 7.35 -6.48
N LEU A 61 -5.23 8.17 -7.25
CA LEU A 61 -6.57 8.65 -6.93
C LEU A 61 -7.57 8.11 -7.95
N THR A 62 -8.75 7.68 -7.49
CA THR A 62 -9.89 7.45 -8.39
C THR A 62 -10.39 8.78 -8.97
N PRO A 63 -11.25 8.76 -10.02
CA PRO A 63 -11.94 9.97 -10.51
C PRO A 63 -12.72 10.73 -9.43
N ASP A 64 -13.18 10.04 -8.38
CA ASP A 64 -13.88 10.64 -7.23
C ASP A 64 -12.93 11.15 -6.13
N ALA A 65 -11.62 11.24 -6.44
CA ALA A 65 -10.54 11.67 -5.54
C ALA A 65 -10.39 10.79 -4.29
N GLU A 66 -10.70 9.51 -4.40
CA GLU A 66 -10.39 8.54 -3.35
C GLU A 66 -8.98 8.00 -3.52
N VAL A 67 -8.21 8.01 -2.43
CA VAL A 67 -6.84 7.46 -2.41
C VAL A 67 -6.95 5.95 -2.40
N ILE A 68 -6.42 5.30 -3.44
CA ILE A 68 -6.36 3.84 -3.51
C ILE A 68 -4.93 3.31 -3.36
N MET A 69 -3.93 4.18 -3.52
CA MET A 69 -2.53 3.84 -3.30
C MET A 69 -1.77 5.09 -2.85
N HIS A 70 -0.88 4.92 -1.87
CA HIS A 70 0.10 5.91 -1.47
C HIS A 70 1.42 5.20 -1.20
N GLN A 71 2.49 5.64 -1.88
CA GLN A 71 3.83 5.10 -1.72
C GLN A 71 4.83 6.28 -1.75
N PRO A 72 5.47 6.61 -0.63
CA PRO A 72 6.58 7.57 -0.63
C PRO A 72 7.74 7.06 -1.50
N GLU A 73 8.38 7.95 -2.26
CA GLU A 73 9.55 7.57 -3.08
C GLU A 73 10.72 7.09 -2.22
N SER A 74 10.91 7.69 -1.05
CA SER A 74 11.90 7.28 -0.05
C SER A 74 11.66 5.88 0.52
N ALA A 75 10.44 5.36 0.38
CA ALA A 75 10.08 3.99 0.76
C ALA A 75 10.19 3.00 -0.41
N LEU A 76 10.61 3.43 -1.60
CA LEU A 76 10.90 2.52 -2.71
C LEU A 76 12.30 1.89 -2.54
N PRO A 77 12.49 0.62 -2.92
CA PRO A 77 13.81 0.00 -2.92
C PRO A 77 14.73 0.69 -3.93
N TYR A 78 15.84 1.25 -3.45
CA TYR A 78 16.83 1.99 -4.24
C TYR A 78 17.52 1.17 -5.35
N ARG A 79 17.50 -0.17 -5.25
CA ARG A 79 18.18 -1.06 -6.21
C ARG A 79 17.49 -1.13 -7.57
N ASN A 80 16.16 -0.93 -7.63
CA ASN A 80 15.41 -0.93 -8.90
C ASN A 80 14.15 -0.04 -8.84
N PRO A 81 14.33 1.30 -8.77
CA PRO A 81 13.23 2.24 -8.58
C PRO A 81 12.20 2.19 -9.73
N SER A 82 12.63 1.88 -10.97
CA SER A 82 11.71 1.76 -12.11
C SER A 82 10.77 0.57 -11.98
N GLN A 83 11.27 -0.58 -11.52
CA GLN A 83 10.44 -1.77 -11.30
C GLN A 83 9.49 -1.57 -10.12
N ALA A 84 9.97 -0.96 -9.03
CA ALA A 84 9.14 -0.65 -7.88
C ALA A 84 8.02 0.33 -8.25
N TYR A 85 8.34 1.36 -9.03
CA TYR A 85 7.36 2.31 -9.57
C TYR A 85 6.31 1.62 -10.45
N LEU A 86 6.74 0.77 -11.39
CA LEU A 86 5.83 0.01 -12.25
C LEU A 86 4.90 -0.90 -11.42
N THR A 87 5.41 -1.50 -10.36
CA THR A 87 4.64 -2.37 -9.45
C THR A 87 3.55 -1.57 -8.74
N VAL A 88 3.88 -0.39 -8.19
CA VAL A 88 2.90 0.53 -7.58
C VAL A 88 1.81 0.94 -8.58
N LEU A 89 2.18 1.23 -9.83
CA LEU A 89 1.21 1.57 -10.88
C LEU A 89 0.29 0.39 -11.23
N LYS A 90 0.83 -0.81 -11.41
CA LYS A 90 0.04 -2.02 -11.68
C LYS A 90 -0.94 -2.31 -10.54
N HIS A 91 -0.49 -2.18 -9.30
CA HIS A 91 -1.36 -2.35 -8.12
C HIS A 91 -2.47 -1.30 -8.05
N SER A 92 -2.18 -0.06 -8.42
CA SER A 92 -3.18 1.01 -8.48
C SER A 92 -4.26 0.72 -9.53
N VAL A 93 -3.89 0.24 -10.71
CA VAL A 93 -4.83 -0.17 -11.75
C VAL A 93 -5.70 -1.34 -11.27
N ALA A 94 -5.06 -2.38 -10.73
CA ALA A 94 -5.76 -3.56 -10.24
C ALA A 94 -6.76 -3.25 -9.11
N ALA A 95 -6.38 -2.39 -8.15
CA ALA A 95 -7.26 -1.91 -7.09
C ALA A 95 -8.47 -1.12 -7.62
N PHE A 96 -8.26 -0.32 -8.68
CA PHE A 96 -9.34 0.42 -9.32
C PHE A 96 -10.31 -0.50 -10.07
N GLU A 97 -9.80 -1.47 -10.82
CA GLU A 97 -10.64 -2.42 -11.55
C GLU A 97 -11.43 -3.34 -10.60
N GLY A 98 -10.81 -3.77 -9.50
CA GLY A 98 -11.48 -4.52 -8.44
C GLY A 98 -12.68 -3.80 -7.82
N ARG A 99 -12.70 -2.46 -7.79
CA ARG A 99 -13.89 -1.70 -7.34
C ARG A 99 -15.09 -1.79 -8.28
N ARG A 100 -14.89 -2.04 -9.59
CA ARG A 100 -16.01 -2.08 -10.55
C ARG A 100 -16.92 -3.29 -10.37
N THR A 101 -16.48 -4.35 -9.68
CA THR A 101 -17.31 -5.54 -9.45
C THR A 101 -18.40 -5.33 -8.38
N ARG A 102 -18.38 -4.23 -7.60
CA ARG A 102 -19.48 -3.88 -6.68
C ARG A 102 -20.49 -2.93 -7.32
N VAL A 103 -21.42 -3.50 -8.09
CA VAL A 103 -22.66 -2.79 -8.47
C VAL A 103 -23.62 -2.79 -7.27
N GLY A 104 -23.66 -1.68 -6.54
CA GLY A 104 -24.64 -1.44 -5.47
C GLY A 104 -24.67 0.02 -5.05
N LYS A 105 -25.72 0.75 -5.43
CA LYS A 105 -25.90 2.19 -5.17
C LYS A 105 -25.89 2.53 -3.67
N ARG A 106 -25.09 3.54 -3.32
CA ARG A 106 -25.25 4.52 -2.23
C ARG A 106 -25.49 3.96 -0.81
N SER A 107 -24.42 3.96 0.00
CA SER A 107 -24.52 4.23 1.45
C SER A 107 -23.61 5.41 1.78
N LYS A 108 -24.16 6.40 2.50
CA LYS A 108 -23.48 7.62 2.98
C LYS A 108 -22.89 7.45 4.39
N LEU A 109 -22.85 6.24 4.92
CA LEU A 109 -22.04 5.88 6.06
C LEU A 109 -21.14 4.75 5.64
N ASP A 110 -19.88 5.06 5.38
CA ASP A 110 -18.79 4.11 5.53
C ASP A 110 -17.50 4.92 5.57
N ARG A 111 -17.01 5.14 6.78
CA ARG A 111 -15.56 5.28 7.03
C ARG A 111 -14.90 3.90 6.90
N ASN A 112 -15.37 3.07 5.98
CA ASN A 112 -14.84 1.73 5.83
C ASN A 112 -13.48 1.85 5.16
N PRO A 113 -12.42 1.31 5.78
CA PRO A 113 -11.19 1.06 5.07
C PRO A 113 -11.52 0.28 3.81
N ILE A 114 -10.79 0.56 2.74
CA ILE A 114 -11.11 0.08 1.40
C ILE A 114 -10.98 -1.44 1.39
N SER A 115 -12.05 -2.16 1.71
CA SER A 115 -12.13 -3.60 1.54
C SER A 115 -12.36 -3.85 0.06
N LEU A 116 -11.25 -3.97 -0.68
CA LEU A 116 -11.26 -4.19 -2.13
C LEU A 116 -11.86 -5.56 -2.50
N GLY A 117 -11.96 -6.48 -1.55
CA GLY A 117 -12.44 -7.84 -1.80
C GLY A 117 -13.11 -8.50 -0.58
N THR A 118 -13.01 -9.83 -0.51
CA THR A 118 -13.49 -10.64 0.61
C THR A 118 -12.55 -10.45 1.80
N ALA A 119 -13.07 -9.96 2.92
CA ALA A 119 -12.30 -9.82 4.15
C ALA A 119 -11.86 -11.21 4.66
N LEU A 120 -10.57 -11.34 4.94
CA LEU A 120 -9.97 -12.58 5.44
C LEU A 120 -9.74 -12.52 6.95
N MET A 121 -9.08 -11.46 7.43
CA MET A 121 -8.73 -11.32 8.83
C MET A 121 -8.39 -9.88 9.20
N GLU A 122 -8.44 -9.60 10.50
CA GLU A 122 -7.95 -8.38 11.13
C GLU A 122 -7.00 -8.77 12.27
N VAL A 123 -5.83 -8.12 12.33
CA VAL A 123 -4.76 -8.44 13.29
C VAL A 123 -4.25 -7.17 13.95
N LEU A 124 -4.37 -7.08 15.27
CA LEU A 124 -3.74 -6.05 16.09
C LEU A 124 -2.52 -6.64 16.79
N HIS A 125 -1.33 -6.09 16.53
CA HIS A 125 -0.09 -6.57 17.16
C HIS A 125 0.90 -5.44 17.41
N VAL A 126 2.00 -5.75 18.10
CA VAL A 126 3.12 -4.85 18.38
C VAL A 126 4.37 -5.33 17.64
N TYR A 127 5.26 -4.43 17.24
CA TYR A 127 6.61 -4.73 16.77
C TYR A 127 7.64 -3.92 17.57
N GLY A 128 8.91 -4.36 17.57
CA GLY A 128 10.02 -3.65 18.21
C GLY A 128 10.12 -3.87 19.74
N THR A 129 9.79 -5.06 20.24
CA THR A 129 9.90 -5.37 21.67
C THR A 129 11.35 -5.60 22.10
N PHE A 130 11.78 -4.80 23.07
CA PHE A 130 13.04 -4.99 23.79
C PHE A 130 12.88 -6.07 24.84
N CYS A 131 13.21 -7.31 24.52
CA CYS A 131 13.47 -8.28 25.59
C CYS A 131 14.69 -9.18 25.32
N THR A 132 15.24 -9.21 24.11
CA THR A 132 16.36 -10.12 23.80
C THR A 132 17.33 -9.50 22.78
N ASP A 133 18.55 -10.05 22.71
CA ASP A 133 19.59 -9.69 21.74
C ASP A 133 19.21 -10.02 20.27
N THR A 134 17.98 -10.51 20.06
CA THR A 134 17.37 -10.82 18.76
C THR A 134 16.17 -9.90 18.53
N PRO A 135 16.05 -9.27 17.35
CA PRO A 135 14.84 -8.51 17.00
C PRO A 135 13.61 -9.41 17.11
N ASP A 136 12.60 -8.96 17.85
CA ASP A 136 11.26 -9.55 17.84
C ASP A 136 10.55 -9.07 16.58
N ASP A 137 10.76 -9.82 15.49
CA ASP A 137 9.97 -9.66 14.27
C ASP A 137 8.59 -10.28 14.53
N THR A 138 7.53 -9.49 14.34
CA THR A 138 6.17 -10.02 14.45
C THR A 138 5.80 -10.70 13.14
N VAL A 139 5.47 -11.99 13.20
CA VAL A 139 5.07 -12.77 12.03
C VAL A 139 3.58 -13.10 12.10
N VAL A 140 2.83 -12.66 11.09
CA VAL A 140 1.40 -12.94 10.92
C VAL A 140 1.23 -13.90 9.74
N ARG A 141 0.62 -15.06 9.97
CA ARG A 141 0.30 -16.00 8.90
C ARG A 141 -1.02 -15.63 8.22
N ILE A 142 -1.01 -15.58 6.90
CA ILE A 142 -2.19 -15.31 6.07
C ILE A 142 -2.49 -16.56 5.24
N ASP A 143 -3.72 -17.06 5.33
CA ASP A 143 -4.17 -18.23 4.58
C ASP A 143 -5.12 -17.80 3.45
N THR A 144 -4.66 -17.95 2.21
CA THR A 144 -5.46 -17.71 1.00
C THR A 144 -5.84 -19.00 0.28
N THR A 145 -5.63 -20.17 0.89
CA THR A 145 -5.97 -21.47 0.27
C THR A 145 -7.42 -21.59 -0.21
N PRO A 146 -8.44 -20.92 0.38
CA PRO A 146 -9.79 -20.95 -0.18
C PRO A 146 -9.96 -20.29 -1.56
N PHE A 147 -8.98 -19.49 -2.02
CA PHE A 147 -9.03 -18.81 -3.32
C PHE A 147 -8.24 -19.61 -4.37
N GLU A 148 -8.80 -20.74 -4.81
CA GLU A 148 -8.10 -21.71 -5.68
C GLU A 148 -7.59 -21.10 -6.99
N SER A 149 -8.37 -20.20 -7.60
CA SER A 149 -8.01 -19.47 -8.84
C SER A 149 -7.05 -18.30 -8.62
N GLY A 150 -6.59 -18.09 -7.38
CA GLY A 150 -5.78 -16.95 -7.04
C GLY A 150 -6.58 -15.66 -6.85
N GLY A 151 -5.86 -14.54 -6.80
CA GLY A 151 -6.43 -13.22 -6.67
C GLY A 151 -5.39 -12.18 -6.31
N ILE A 152 -5.88 -11.03 -5.86
CA ILE A 152 -5.05 -9.95 -5.31
C ILE A 152 -5.24 -9.94 -3.80
N LEU A 153 -4.18 -10.26 -3.08
CA LEU A 153 -4.09 -10.09 -1.64
C LEU A 153 -3.86 -8.61 -1.35
N HIS A 154 -4.74 -8.00 -0.56
CA HIS A 154 -4.63 -6.63 -0.09
C HIS A 154 -4.49 -6.62 1.43
N ILE A 155 -3.44 -5.96 1.91
CA ILE A 155 -3.18 -5.77 3.34
C ILE A 155 -3.13 -4.27 3.59
N GLU A 156 -4.13 -3.74 4.27
CA GLU A 156 -4.08 -2.39 4.83
C GLU A 156 -3.43 -2.44 6.20
N ILE A 157 -2.47 -1.55 6.46
CA ILE A 157 -1.72 -1.50 7.70
C ILE A 157 -1.88 -0.11 8.30
N GLN A 158 -2.48 -0.02 9.47
CA GLN A 158 -2.54 1.21 10.24
C GLN A 158 -1.51 1.16 11.36
N VAL A 159 -0.51 2.04 11.30
CA VAL A 159 0.52 2.14 12.33
C VAL A 159 0.03 3.04 13.47
N GLY A 160 0.26 2.60 14.71
CA GLY A 160 -0.07 3.35 15.92
C GLY A 160 0.72 4.66 16.02
N VAL A 161 0.35 5.49 17.00
CA VAL A 161 0.99 6.79 17.25
C VAL A 161 2.26 6.70 18.10
N GLY A 162 2.87 5.52 18.20
CA GLY A 162 4.14 5.30 18.88
C GLY A 162 5.33 5.97 18.17
N LYS A 163 6.55 5.73 18.66
CA LYS A 163 7.75 6.42 18.13
C LYS A 163 8.37 5.72 16.92
N SER A 164 8.10 4.43 16.74
CA SER A 164 8.72 3.61 15.70
C SER A 164 7.89 3.62 14.42
N ALA A 165 8.50 3.96 13.29
CA ALA A 165 7.95 3.62 11.97
C ALA A 165 8.00 2.09 11.78
N GLY A 166 7.06 1.57 10.98
CA GLY A 166 6.94 0.14 10.73
C GLY A 166 7.35 -0.22 9.31
N THR A 167 8.05 -1.33 9.14
CA THR A 167 8.27 -2.00 7.86
C THR A 167 7.51 -3.30 7.87
N PHE A 168 6.76 -3.55 6.79
CA PHE A 168 5.86 -4.69 6.66
C PHE A 168 6.15 -5.40 5.36
N GLU A 169 6.56 -6.66 5.42
CA GLU A 169 7.03 -7.41 4.27
C GLU A 169 6.28 -8.73 4.16
N LEU A 170 5.86 -9.06 2.94
CA LEU A 170 5.14 -10.28 2.62
C LEU A 170 6.10 -11.32 2.06
N PHE A 171 6.06 -12.53 2.59
CA PHE A 171 6.87 -13.66 2.16
C PHE A 171 6.03 -14.90 1.89
N HIS A 172 6.61 -15.87 1.20
CA HIS A 172 6.03 -17.21 1.16
C HIS A 172 6.03 -17.84 2.56
N ALA A 173 5.08 -18.74 2.82
CA ALA A 173 4.97 -19.40 4.12
C ALA A 173 6.14 -20.34 4.45
N ASP A 174 6.91 -20.77 3.48
CA ASP A 174 8.09 -21.63 3.63
C ASP A 174 9.40 -20.85 3.69
N THR A 175 9.40 -19.53 3.44
CA THR A 175 10.59 -18.70 3.60
C THR A 175 11.10 -18.77 5.04
N GLU A 176 12.37 -19.19 5.20
CA GLU A 176 13.11 -19.14 6.46
C GLU A 176 13.53 -17.70 6.74
N LEU A 177 13.18 -17.18 7.92
CA LEU A 177 13.61 -15.87 8.39
C LEU A 177 14.88 -16.07 9.22
N PRO A 178 16.02 -15.47 8.81
CA PRO A 178 16.41 -14.16 9.34
C PRO A 178 17.13 -13.31 8.27
N LEU A 179 16.39 -12.50 7.52
CA LEU A 179 16.95 -11.71 6.41
C LEU A 179 17.22 -10.28 6.86
N LYS A 180 18.12 -10.08 7.83
CA LYS A 180 18.49 -8.72 8.27
C LYS A 180 19.10 -7.86 7.16
N GLU A 181 19.48 -8.47 6.03
CA GLU A 181 20.13 -7.78 4.90
C GLU A 181 19.56 -8.15 3.51
N ASP A 182 18.59 -9.07 3.41
CA ASP A 182 18.12 -9.56 2.12
C ASP A 182 16.62 -9.29 1.94
N THR A 183 16.31 -8.00 1.77
CA THR A 183 14.98 -7.52 1.34
C THR A 183 14.55 -8.11 -0.01
N ASP A 184 15.47 -8.75 -0.75
CA ASP A 184 15.25 -9.28 -2.09
C ASP A 184 14.35 -10.54 -2.10
N ALA A 185 14.11 -11.17 -0.94
CA ALA A 185 13.19 -12.31 -0.81
C ALA A 185 11.73 -11.90 -0.53
N ALA A 186 11.50 -10.63 -0.17
CA ALA A 186 10.14 -10.15 0.05
C ALA A 186 9.38 -10.13 -1.29
N LEU A 187 8.17 -10.69 -1.27
CA LEU A 187 7.27 -10.69 -2.42
C LEU A 187 6.76 -9.28 -2.71
N ASP A 188 6.33 -8.59 -1.65
CA ASP A 188 5.83 -7.22 -1.66
C ASP A 188 5.96 -6.65 -0.24
N GLY A 189 5.84 -5.33 -0.08
CA GLY A 189 5.96 -4.70 1.23
C GLY A 189 5.49 -3.27 1.29
N ALA A 190 5.37 -2.77 2.51
CA ALA A 190 5.16 -1.38 2.87
C ALA A 190 6.27 -0.98 3.84
N TRP A 191 7.24 -0.21 3.36
CA TRP A 191 8.44 0.16 4.11
C TRP A 191 8.30 1.54 4.77
N ASN A 192 8.89 1.69 5.95
CA ASN A 192 8.97 2.97 6.68
C ASN A 192 7.61 3.69 6.84
N VAL A 193 6.55 2.93 7.13
CA VAL A 193 5.22 3.48 7.39
C VAL A 193 5.27 4.29 8.68
N SER A 194 5.10 5.60 8.54
CA SER A 194 5.21 6.55 9.64
C SER A 194 4.18 6.30 10.74
N PRO A 195 4.49 6.65 12.01
CA PRO A 195 3.51 6.63 13.08
C PRO A 195 2.22 7.39 12.75
N GLY A 196 1.08 6.81 13.12
CA GLY A 196 -0.25 7.37 12.85
C GLY A 196 -0.66 7.34 11.38
N SER A 197 0.16 6.77 10.49
CA SER A 197 -0.09 6.70 9.05
C SER A 197 -0.56 5.30 8.64
N MET A 198 -0.90 5.18 7.36
CA MET A 198 -1.39 3.96 6.75
C MET A 198 -0.43 3.50 5.67
N GLY A 199 -0.16 2.19 5.61
CA GLY A 199 0.56 1.52 4.55
C GLY A 199 -0.34 0.49 3.86
N HIS A 200 0.02 0.12 2.64
CA HIS A 200 -0.72 -0.88 1.88
C HIS A 200 0.24 -1.85 1.20
N ILE A 201 -0.09 -3.14 1.26
CA ILE A 201 0.56 -4.19 0.48
C ILE A 201 -0.48 -4.76 -0.47
N PHE A 202 -0.09 -4.91 -1.73
CA PHE A 202 -0.86 -5.59 -2.75
C PHE A 202 0.01 -6.68 -3.33
N HIS A 203 -0.50 -7.90 -3.39
CA HIS A 203 0.24 -9.03 -3.92
C HIS A 203 -0.66 -9.88 -4.80
N ASN A 204 -0.30 -10.01 -6.08
CA ASN A 204 -1.00 -10.90 -7.00
C ASN A 204 -0.51 -12.33 -6.81
N PHE A 205 -1.44 -13.28 -6.63
CA PHE A 205 -1.15 -14.69 -6.50
C PHE A 205 -2.01 -15.51 -7.45
N SER A 206 -1.42 -16.54 -8.07
CA SER A 206 -2.08 -17.34 -9.12
C SER A 206 -2.91 -18.50 -8.59
N ARG A 207 -2.70 -18.90 -7.33
CA ARG A 207 -3.44 -19.98 -6.66
C ARG A 207 -3.43 -19.77 -5.15
N GLY A 208 -4.48 -20.23 -4.47
CA GLY A 208 -4.58 -20.16 -3.02
C GLY A 208 -3.36 -20.79 -2.33
N GLN A 209 -2.72 -20.03 -1.45
CA GLN A 209 -1.53 -20.45 -0.70
C GLN A 209 -1.43 -19.73 0.65
N CYS A 210 -0.47 -20.13 1.48
CA CYS A 210 -0.16 -19.42 2.71
C CYS A 210 0.95 -18.40 2.50
N PHE A 211 0.84 -17.25 3.15
CA PHE A 211 1.86 -16.21 3.21
C PHE A 211 2.22 -15.89 4.66
N LYS A 212 3.35 -15.21 4.84
CA LYS A 212 3.77 -14.59 6.09
C LYS A 212 3.89 -13.09 5.88
N LEU A 213 3.22 -12.31 6.72
CA LEU A 213 3.46 -10.88 6.86
C LEU A 213 4.40 -10.69 8.06
N VAL A 214 5.57 -10.11 7.81
CA VAL A 214 6.58 -9.81 8.83
C VAL A 214 6.53 -8.32 9.10
N ALA A 215 6.37 -7.93 10.36
CA ALA A 215 6.35 -6.56 10.82
C ALA A 215 7.59 -6.27 11.68
N THR A 216 8.39 -5.29 11.26
CA THR A 216 9.62 -4.88 11.92
C THR A 216 9.59 -3.38 12.24
N GLY A 217 10.29 -2.99 13.31
CA GLY A 217 10.47 -1.58 13.66
C GLY A 217 11.69 -1.00 12.96
N ALA A 218 11.61 0.27 12.55
CA ALA A 218 12.74 0.98 11.94
C ALA A 218 13.90 1.20 12.92
N ASP A 219 13.61 1.33 14.21
CA ASP A 219 14.59 1.49 15.28
C ASP A 219 14.45 0.34 16.28
N ALA A 220 15.54 -0.40 16.48
CA ALA A 220 15.64 -1.49 17.46
C ALA A 220 15.32 -1.02 18.89
N GLN A 221 15.38 0.30 19.13
CA GLN A 221 15.10 0.89 20.43
C GLN A 221 13.69 1.45 20.61
N THR A 222 12.76 1.18 19.69
CA THR A 222 11.39 1.68 19.85
C THR A 222 10.35 0.67 19.38
N ALA A 223 9.31 0.52 20.19
CA ALA A 223 8.14 -0.29 19.86
C ALA A 223 7.00 0.57 19.32
N ASN A 224 6.15 -0.03 18.50
CA ASN A 224 4.86 0.52 18.13
C ASN A 224 3.85 -0.60 17.84
N ALA A 225 2.57 -0.26 17.80
CA ALA A 225 1.50 -1.17 17.44
C ALA A 225 1.08 -0.97 15.98
N PHE A 226 0.47 -1.98 15.39
CA PHE A 226 -0.21 -1.88 14.10
C PHE A 226 -1.49 -2.68 14.09
N LEU A 227 -2.42 -2.23 13.25
CA LEU A 227 -3.63 -2.94 12.88
C LEU A 227 -3.53 -3.30 11.40
N ALA A 228 -3.45 -4.58 11.08
CA ALA A 228 -3.49 -5.08 9.71
C ALA A 228 -4.88 -5.62 9.37
N ARG A 229 -5.45 -5.17 8.25
CA ARG A 229 -6.69 -5.70 7.67
C ARG A 229 -6.36 -6.39 6.35
N VAL A 230 -6.67 -7.67 6.28
CA VAL A 230 -6.33 -8.52 5.14
C VAL A 230 -7.60 -8.84 4.37
N SER A 231 -7.57 -8.64 3.07
CA SER A 231 -8.66 -9.01 2.16
C SER A 231 -8.12 -9.56 0.84
N VAL A 232 -8.95 -10.32 0.12
CA VAL A 232 -8.61 -10.86 -1.20
C VAL A 232 -9.65 -10.48 -2.22
N VAL A 233 -9.21 -9.96 -3.36
CA VAL A 233 -10.02 -9.85 -4.58
C VAL A 233 -9.79 -11.11 -5.42
N PRO A 234 -10.74 -12.06 -5.48
CA PRO A 234 -10.52 -13.30 -6.21
C PRO A 234 -10.39 -13.03 -7.72
N HIS A 235 -9.56 -13.81 -8.42
CA HIS A 235 -9.67 -13.88 -9.88
C HIS A 235 -11.02 -14.49 -10.28
N SER A 236 -11.54 -14.01 -11.42
CA SER A 236 -12.80 -14.47 -12.01
C SER A 236 -12.65 -15.82 -12.70
#